data_AF-A0A0F3IME2-F1
#
_entry.id   AF-A0A0F3IME2-F1
#
_cell.length_a   1.000
_cell.length_b   1.000
_cell.length_c   1.000
_cell.angle_alpha   90.00
_cell.angle_beta   90.00
_cell.angle_gamma   90.00
#
_symmetry.space_group_name_H-M   'P 1'
#
loop_
_entity.id
_entity.type
_entity.pdbx_description
1 polymer ?
#
loop_
_entity_poly.entity_id
_entity_poly.type
_entity_poly.pdbx_seq_one_letter_code
_entity_poly.pdbx_strand_id
1 'polypeptide(L)'
;MKIKSIENMKIINAKDALGITKGNNYKAWNKSSSSSLLSEHPNDASRRIHDGFAEVIPKYSGLKLTTDAPVFAMGSCFAREIESALIRKGGNVVSLDESIQRPEFYDGEGNVRSGFFHRFTPRSIWQEFMWCFDELDNWQHDSLIWGSGESERNDLNYWKVPGCDRSLEAIMTRRTVARNLVRNAVKADVIILTLGLIEAWYHKPSKSVCKLWRPYVISKIFV
;
A
#
# COMPACT_ATOMS: atom_id res chain seq x y z
N MET A 1 -0.49 22.39 -2.01
CA MET A 1 0.70 21.90 -1.29
C MET A 1 1.76 21.50 -2.31
N LYS A 2 2.81 22.32 -2.52
CA LYS A 2 3.93 21.93 -3.42
C LYS A 2 4.77 20.88 -2.70
N ILE A 3 4.68 19.62 -3.10
CA ILE A 3 5.59 18.57 -2.64
C ILE A 3 7.00 19.00 -3.10
N LYS A 4 7.95 19.07 -2.16
CA LYS A 4 9.36 19.36 -2.47
C LYS A 4 9.82 18.47 -3.62
N SER A 5 10.54 19.04 -4.58
CA SER A 5 11.09 18.33 -5.74
C SER A 5 11.86 17.08 -5.29
N ILE A 6 11.89 16.07 -6.16
CA ILE A 6 12.65 14.80 -5.97
C ILE A 6 14.14 15.06 -5.68
N GLU A 7 14.63 16.28 -5.93
CA GLU A 7 16.01 16.73 -5.77
C GLU A 7 16.58 16.53 -4.35
N ASN A 8 15.73 16.41 -3.32
CA ASN A 8 16.18 16.15 -1.95
C ASN A 8 16.09 14.67 -1.51
N MET A 9 15.72 13.74 -2.39
CA MET A 9 15.71 12.30 -2.07
C MET A 9 17.10 11.68 -2.27
N LYS A 10 17.58 10.96 -1.26
CA LYS A 10 18.77 10.12 -1.39
C LYS A 10 18.45 8.93 -2.29
N ILE A 11 18.99 8.93 -3.51
CA ILE A 11 18.87 7.80 -4.45
C ILE A 11 20.09 6.90 -4.26
N ILE A 12 19.85 5.62 -3.97
CA ILE A 12 20.88 4.58 -3.89
C ILE A 12 20.61 3.49 -4.93
N ASN A 13 21.65 2.76 -5.33
CA ASN A 13 21.48 1.64 -6.25
C ASN A 13 20.88 0.41 -5.53
N ALA A 14 20.43 -0.59 -6.31
CA ALA A 14 19.78 -1.77 -5.77
C ALA A 14 20.69 -2.63 -4.86
N LYS A 15 22.00 -2.69 -5.16
CA LYS A 15 22.97 -3.44 -4.35
C LYS A 15 23.12 -2.83 -2.95
N ASP A 16 23.22 -1.51 -2.87
CA ASP A 16 23.34 -0.79 -1.60
C ASP A 16 22.05 -0.89 -0.79
N ALA A 17 20.88 -0.74 -1.44
CA ALA A 17 19.58 -0.92 -0.80
C ALA A 17 19.41 -2.32 -0.20
N LEU A 18 19.84 -3.36 -0.93
CA LEU A 18 19.88 -4.74 -0.42
C LEU A 18 20.82 -4.90 0.77
N GLY A 19 22.00 -4.28 0.73
CA GLY A 19 22.96 -4.28 1.83
C GLY A 19 22.37 -3.68 3.11
N ILE A 20 21.75 -2.50 2.99
CA ILE A 20 21.05 -1.82 4.10
C ILE A 20 19.93 -2.70 4.65
N THR A 21 19.08 -3.27 3.80
CA THR A 21 17.95 -4.12 4.22
C THR A 21 18.43 -5.38 4.94
N LYS A 22 19.53 -6.00 4.48
CA LYS A 22 20.12 -7.17 5.12
C LYS A 22 20.66 -6.83 6.51
N GLY A 23 21.39 -5.72 6.64
CA GLY A 23 21.97 -5.27 7.91
C GLY A 23 20.98 -4.62 8.89
N ASN A 24 19.77 -4.27 8.46
CA ASN A 24 18.78 -3.63 9.32
C ASN A 24 18.14 -4.64 10.29
N ASN A 25 18.57 -4.58 11.56
CA ASN A 25 18.03 -5.40 12.64
C ASN A 25 16.65 -4.92 13.15
N TYR A 26 16.23 -3.71 12.79
CA TYR A 26 14.99 -3.05 13.23
C TYR A 26 13.85 -3.12 12.19
N LYS A 27 14.00 -3.95 11.15
CA LYS A 27 13.10 -4.02 9.99
C LYS A 27 11.75 -4.71 10.22
N ALA A 28 11.55 -5.34 11.38
CA ALA A 28 10.36 -6.14 11.64
C ALA A 28 9.40 -5.41 12.60
N TRP A 29 8.11 -5.48 12.32
CA TRP A 29 7.07 -5.03 13.26
C TRP A 29 7.05 -5.92 14.50
N ASN A 30 6.93 -7.23 14.26
CA ASN A 30 6.74 -8.25 15.28
C ASN A 30 7.03 -9.64 14.67
N LYS A 31 7.93 -10.41 15.29
CA LYS A 31 8.25 -11.79 14.89
C LYS A 31 7.62 -12.86 15.79
N SER A 32 6.78 -12.48 16.75
CA SER A 32 5.99 -13.44 17.53
C SER A 32 4.98 -14.18 16.65
N SER A 33 4.35 -15.22 17.20
CA SER A 33 3.36 -16.05 16.48
C SER A 33 2.13 -15.27 15.99
N SER A 34 1.86 -14.10 16.55
CA SER A 34 0.77 -13.21 16.14
C SER A 34 1.19 -11.74 16.24
N SER A 35 0.83 -10.94 15.23
CA SER A 35 1.09 -9.49 15.24
C SER A 35 0.41 -8.74 16.38
N SER A 36 -0.58 -9.35 17.04
CA SER A 36 -1.32 -8.81 18.20
C SER A 36 -0.61 -9.02 19.54
N LEU A 37 0.35 -9.93 19.64
CA LEU A 37 1.10 -10.18 20.87
C LEU A 37 2.28 -9.23 20.99
N LEU A 38 2.73 -8.92 22.20
CA LEU A 38 3.98 -8.17 22.36
C LEU A 38 5.17 -9.06 21.91
N SER A 39 6.07 -8.52 21.08
CA SER A 39 7.28 -9.24 20.70
C SER A 39 8.24 -9.37 21.88
N GLU A 40 8.87 -10.54 22.02
CA GLU A 40 9.97 -10.76 22.96
C GLU A 40 11.31 -10.25 22.41
N HIS A 41 11.39 -9.97 21.10
CA HIS A 41 12.63 -9.51 20.48
C HIS A 41 12.81 -7.99 20.66
N PRO A 42 13.91 -7.53 21.29
CA PRO A 42 14.11 -6.11 21.61
C PRO A 42 14.22 -5.19 20.39
N ASN A 43 14.56 -5.74 19.22
CA ASN A 43 14.70 -4.95 17.99
C ASN A 43 13.38 -4.79 17.22
N ASP A 44 12.35 -5.55 17.55
CA ASP A 44 11.06 -5.45 16.87
C ASP A 44 10.37 -4.14 17.24
N ALA A 45 9.66 -3.53 16.28
CA ALA A 45 9.02 -2.23 16.49
C ALA A 45 7.98 -2.27 17.62
N SER A 46 7.17 -3.34 17.70
CA SER A 46 6.17 -3.54 18.77
C SER A 46 6.80 -3.52 20.16
N ARG A 47 7.95 -4.19 20.34
CA ARG A 47 8.68 -4.23 21.61
C ARG A 47 9.29 -2.87 21.95
N ARG A 48 9.94 -2.23 20.99
CA ARG A 48 10.55 -0.90 21.20
C ARG A 48 9.51 0.14 21.59
N ILE A 49 8.35 0.16 20.95
CA ILE A 49 7.24 1.08 21.30
C ILE A 49 6.79 0.82 22.74
N HIS A 50 6.58 -0.45 23.11
CA HIS A 50 6.23 -0.82 24.48
C HIS A 50 7.29 -0.37 25.50
N ASP A 51 8.57 -0.47 25.15
CA ASP A 51 9.70 -0.06 25.99
C ASP A 51 9.95 1.47 25.97
N GLY A 52 9.03 2.25 25.40
CA GLY A 52 9.07 3.72 25.47
C GLY A 52 9.79 4.42 24.31
N PHE A 53 10.10 3.71 23.22
CA PHE A 53 10.68 4.35 22.01
C PHE A 53 9.77 5.42 21.40
N ALA A 54 8.46 5.27 21.58
CA ALA A 54 7.48 6.25 21.15
C ALA A 54 6.43 6.43 22.24
N GLU A 55 6.08 7.68 22.53
CA GLU A 55 4.94 7.99 23.37
C GLU A 55 3.65 7.70 22.60
N VAL A 56 2.87 6.73 23.08
CA VAL A 56 1.51 6.51 22.58
C VAL A 56 0.59 7.38 23.40
N ILE A 57 0.02 8.42 22.79
CA ILE A 57 -0.98 9.29 23.44
C ILE A 57 -2.35 8.67 23.18
N PRO A 58 -2.96 7.93 24.13
CA PRO A 58 -4.18 7.16 23.87
C PRO A 58 -5.45 8.01 23.87
N LYS A 59 -5.34 9.29 24.24
CA LYS A 59 -6.49 10.20 24.35
C LYS A 59 -6.48 11.18 23.18
N TYR A 60 -7.29 10.87 22.18
CA TYR A 60 -7.66 11.83 21.16
C TYR A 60 -8.88 12.62 21.65
N SER A 61 -8.68 13.92 21.91
CA SER A 61 -9.74 14.86 22.31
C SER A 61 -10.32 15.64 21.14
N GLY A 62 -9.96 15.28 19.90
CA GLY A 62 -10.43 15.95 18.70
C GLY A 62 -11.81 15.47 18.24
N LEU A 63 -12.09 15.69 16.95
CA LEU A 63 -13.40 15.42 16.34
C LEU A 63 -13.85 13.97 16.56
N LYS A 64 -15.04 13.77 17.16
CA LYS A 64 -15.63 12.44 17.27
C LYS A 64 -16.33 12.10 15.95
N LEU A 65 -16.06 10.91 15.44
CA LEU A 65 -16.75 10.40 14.25
C LEU A 65 -18.07 9.78 14.66
N THR A 66 -19.13 10.19 13.99
CA THR A 66 -20.41 9.48 14.01
C THR A 66 -20.31 8.28 13.08
N THR A 67 -21.16 7.27 13.27
CA THR A 67 -21.12 6.04 12.47
C THR A 67 -21.48 6.26 10.99
N ASP A 68 -22.26 7.31 10.70
CA ASP A 68 -22.66 7.72 9.35
C ASP A 68 -21.60 8.56 8.62
N ALA A 69 -20.63 9.12 9.33
CA ALA A 69 -19.57 9.93 8.72
C ALA A 69 -18.77 9.09 7.70
N PRO A 70 -18.71 9.48 6.42
CA PRO A 70 -17.97 8.75 5.39
C PRO A 70 -16.46 8.82 5.65
N VAL A 71 -15.86 7.64 5.87
CA VAL A 71 -14.43 7.47 6.11
C VAL A 71 -13.76 6.85 4.89
N PHE A 72 -12.71 7.50 4.41
CA PHE A 72 -11.81 6.95 3.40
C PHE A 72 -10.48 6.56 4.06
N ALA A 73 -10.05 5.32 3.89
CA ALA A 73 -8.74 4.87 4.33
C ALA A 73 -7.87 4.39 3.17
N MET A 74 -6.59 4.76 3.18
CA MET A 74 -5.58 4.22 2.26
C MET A 74 -4.26 4.05 2.99
N GLY A 75 -3.55 2.97 2.68
CA GLY A 75 -2.22 2.79 3.21
C GLY A 75 -1.79 1.34 3.30
N SER A 76 -1.06 1.02 4.36
CA SER A 76 -0.57 -0.34 4.64
C SER A 76 -1.72 -1.32 4.94
N CYS A 77 -1.39 -2.55 5.31
CA CYS A 77 -2.38 -3.50 5.85
C CYS A 77 -3.19 -2.92 7.01
N PHE A 78 -2.61 -1.98 7.78
CA PHE A 78 -3.33 -1.32 8.86
C PHE A 78 -4.53 -0.49 8.37
N ALA A 79 -4.48 0.08 7.17
CA ALA A 79 -5.66 0.76 6.60
C ALA A 79 -6.81 -0.21 6.37
N ARG A 80 -6.54 -1.44 5.90
CA ARG A 80 -7.59 -2.47 5.71
C ARG A 80 -8.18 -2.95 7.04
N GLU A 81 -7.37 -3.01 8.09
CA GLU A 81 -7.85 -3.33 9.44
C GLU A 81 -8.75 -2.23 10.00
N ILE A 82 -8.40 -0.96 9.77
CA ILE A 82 -9.25 0.19 10.16
C ILE A 82 -10.60 0.11 9.44
N GLU A 83 -10.61 -0.11 8.13
CA GLU A 83 -11.86 -0.26 7.36
C GLU A 83 -12.71 -1.40 7.91
N SER A 84 -12.10 -2.58 8.09
CA SER A 84 -12.81 -3.76 8.60
C SER A 84 -13.37 -3.52 9.99
N ALA A 85 -12.63 -2.84 10.87
CA ALA A 85 -13.08 -2.50 12.21
C ALA A 85 -14.22 -1.47 12.21
N LEU A 86 -14.19 -0.49 11.31
CA LEU A 86 -15.26 0.50 11.14
C LEU A 86 -16.53 -0.17 10.59
N ILE A 87 -16.42 -0.96 9.51
CA ILE A 87 -17.55 -1.69 8.91
C ILE A 87 -18.22 -2.60 9.94
N ARG A 88 -17.44 -3.38 10.73
CA ARG A 88 -17.99 -4.24 11.79
C ARG A 88 -18.77 -3.48 12.87
N LYS A 89 -18.53 -2.17 13.03
CA LYS A 89 -19.23 -1.29 13.97
C LYS A 89 -20.38 -0.52 13.31
N GLY A 90 -20.75 -0.83 12.06
CA GLY A 90 -21.76 -0.11 11.29
C GLY A 90 -21.29 1.24 10.75
N GLY A 91 -19.98 1.45 10.64
CA GLY A 91 -19.38 2.66 10.10
C GLY A 91 -19.50 2.78 8.58
N ASN A 92 -19.61 4.00 8.07
CA ASN A 92 -19.65 4.31 6.64
C ASN A 92 -18.22 4.39 6.05
N VAL A 93 -17.75 3.31 5.44
CA VAL A 93 -16.44 3.26 4.76
C VAL A 93 -16.63 3.44 3.25
N VAL A 94 -15.98 4.44 2.65
CA VAL A 94 -16.13 4.77 1.23
C VAL A 94 -14.93 4.37 0.38
N SER A 95 -13.83 3.92 0.99
CA SER A 95 -12.61 3.44 0.33
C SER A 95 -12.65 1.97 -0.12
N LEU A 96 -13.74 1.26 0.19
CA LEU A 96 -13.96 -0.13 -0.18
C LEU A 96 -15.46 -0.40 -0.30
N ASP A 97 -15.89 -1.13 -1.32
CA ASP A 97 -17.27 -1.52 -1.53
C ASP A 97 -17.37 -2.91 -2.20
N GLU A 98 -18.58 -3.32 -2.58
CA GLU A 98 -18.86 -4.63 -3.19
C GLU A 98 -18.22 -4.83 -4.58
N SER A 99 -17.66 -3.78 -5.21
CA SER A 99 -17.00 -3.92 -6.51
C SER A 99 -15.81 -4.88 -6.48
N ILE A 100 -15.25 -5.16 -5.30
CA ILE A 100 -14.15 -6.12 -5.11
C ILE A 100 -14.63 -7.58 -5.09
N GLN A 101 -15.94 -7.83 -5.00
CA GLN A 101 -16.53 -9.18 -4.92
C GLN A 101 -16.59 -9.82 -6.31
N ARG A 102 -15.42 -10.06 -6.91
CA ARG A 102 -15.29 -10.60 -8.27
C ARG A 102 -13.98 -11.39 -8.47
N PRO A 103 -13.91 -12.26 -9.49
CA PRO A 103 -12.81 -13.21 -9.67
C PRO A 103 -11.41 -12.59 -9.73
N GLU A 104 -11.28 -11.37 -10.26
CA GLU A 104 -10.00 -10.68 -10.36
C GLU A 104 -9.41 -10.36 -8.98
N PHE A 105 -10.22 -10.31 -7.93
CA PHE A 105 -9.75 -10.08 -6.56
C PHE A 105 -9.56 -11.36 -5.75
N TYR A 106 -9.73 -12.54 -6.37
CA TYR A 106 -9.51 -13.81 -5.71
C TYR A 106 -8.01 -14.11 -5.59
N ASP A 107 -7.63 -14.73 -4.49
CA ASP A 107 -6.34 -15.40 -4.36
C ASP A 107 -6.40 -16.83 -4.93
N GLY A 108 -5.29 -17.57 -4.79
CA GLY A 108 -5.23 -18.97 -5.22
C GLY A 108 -6.18 -19.93 -4.48
N GLU A 109 -6.82 -19.49 -3.40
CA GLU A 109 -7.79 -20.26 -2.63
C GLU A 109 -9.24 -19.82 -2.96
N GLY A 110 -9.43 -18.88 -3.89
CA GLY A 110 -10.75 -18.36 -4.25
C GLY A 110 -11.29 -17.29 -3.30
N ASN A 111 -10.48 -16.78 -2.36
CA ASN A 111 -10.91 -15.77 -1.39
C ASN A 111 -10.67 -14.36 -1.92
N VAL A 112 -11.67 -13.48 -1.77
CA VAL A 112 -11.52 -12.04 -2.07
C VAL A 112 -10.49 -11.41 -1.14
N ARG A 113 -9.51 -10.71 -1.72
CA ARG A 113 -8.48 -9.99 -0.95
C ARG A 113 -8.56 -8.50 -1.20
N SER A 114 -8.85 -7.69 -0.17
CA SER A 114 -8.70 -6.23 -0.25
C SER A 114 -7.23 -5.78 -0.26
N GLY A 115 -6.29 -6.71 -0.01
CA GLY A 115 -4.86 -6.43 0.08
C GLY A 115 -4.22 -5.92 -1.21
N PHE A 116 -4.84 -6.10 -2.39
CA PHE A 116 -4.35 -5.51 -3.65
C PHE A 116 -4.11 -4.01 -3.52
N PHE A 117 -4.95 -3.30 -2.76
CA PHE A 117 -4.92 -1.85 -2.63
C PHE A 117 -3.91 -1.32 -1.60
N HIS A 118 -3.10 -2.18 -0.97
CA HIS A 118 -2.09 -1.71 -0.02
C HIS A 118 -1.11 -0.72 -0.67
N ARG A 119 -0.83 0.40 -0.01
CA ARG A 119 0.19 1.42 -0.37
C ARG A 119 0.98 1.84 0.86
N PHE A 120 2.30 1.67 0.82
CA PHE A 120 3.09 1.78 2.04
C PHE A 120 3.78 3.14 2.19
N THR A 121 4.05 3.84 1.08
CA THR A 121 4.87 5.06 1.11
C THR A 121 4.03 6.29 0.81
N PRO A 122 4.35 7.45 1.43
CA PRO A 122 3.68 8.72 1.13
C PRO A 122 3.66 9.02 -0.37
N ARG A 123 4.75 8.71 -1.07
CA ARG A 123 4.87 8.95 -2.51
C ARG A 123 3.99 8.03 -3.35
N SER A 124 3.84 6.76 -2.95
CA SER A 124 2.92 5.82 -3.64
C SER A 124 1.46 6.19 -3.42
N ILE A 125 1.10 6.67 -2.23
CA ILE A 125 -0.25 7.17 -1.91
C ILE A 125 -0.54 8.42 -2.75
N TRP A 126 0.38 9.40 -2.75
CA TRP A 126 0.25 10.59 -3.58
C TRP A 126 0.11 10.26 -5.06
N GLN A 127 0.97 9.37 -5.59
CA GLN A 127 0.92 8.96 -7.00
C GLN A 127 -0.43 8.35 -7.36
N GLU A 128 -0.99 7.53 -6.46
CA GLU A 128 -2.31 6.93 -6.66
C GLU A 128 -3.41 7.99 -6.76
N PHE A 129 -3.41 8.98 -5.86
CA PHE A 129 -4.36 10.09 -5.93
C PHE A 129 -4.21 10.87 -7.24
N MET A 130 -3.00 11.34 -7.55
CA MET A 130 -2.79 12.14 -8.76
C MET A 130 -3.16 11.35 -10.01
N TRP A 131 -2.87 10.05 -10.05
CA TRP A 131 -3.30 9.21 -11.16
C TRP A 131 -4.83 9.05 -11.22
N CYS A 132 -5.49 8.72 -10.11
CA CYS A 132 -6.93 8.50 -10.09
C CYS A 132 -7.72 9.78 -10.39
N PHE A 133 -7.16 10.96 -10.13
CA PHE A 133 -7.77 12.25 -10.40
C PHE A 133 -7.28 12.93 -11.70
N ASP A 134 -6.51 12.22 -12.53
CA ASP A 134 -6.02 12.72 -13.83
C ASP A 134 -5.10 13.96 -13.71
N GLU A 135 -4.36 14.05 -12.62
CA GLU A 135 -3.44 15.15 -12.28
C GLU A 135 -1.96 14.80 -12.56
N LEU A 136 -1.68 13.65 -13.20
CA LEU A 136 -0.34 13.28 -13.67
C LEU A 136 -0.24 13.40 -15.19
N ASP A 137 0.52 14.40 -15.63
CA ASP A 137 0.86 14.55 -17.05
C ASP A 137 1.68 13.36 -17.56
N ASN A 138 1.39 12.94 -18.80
CA ASN A 138 2.16 11.94 -19.55
C ASN A 138 2.26 10.55 -18.89
N TRP A 139 1.32 10.20 -18.01
CA TRP A 139 1.28 8.86 -17.41
C TRP A 139 0.82 7.81 -18.43
N GLN A 140 1.63 6.77 -18.63
CA GLN A 140 1.23 5.60 -19.43
C GLN A 140 0.64 4.50 -18.55
N HIS A 141 -0.58 4.08 -18.88
CA HIS A 141 -1.40 3.12 -18.15
C HIS A 141 -0.81 1.70 -18.04
N ASP A 142 0.30 1.41 -18.68
CA ASP A 142 0.98 0.11 -18.67
C ASP A 142 2.45 0.21 -18.20
N SER A 143 2.96 1.42 -17.95
CA SER A 143 4.36 1.69 -17.58
C SER A 143 4.88 0.92 -16.35
N LEU A 144 3.98 0.48 -15.48
CA LEU A 144 4.26 -0.31 -14.28
C LEU A 144 3.77 -1.76 -14.36
N ILE A 145 3.30 -2.22 -15.52
CA ILE A 145 2.85 -3.61 -15.73
C ILE A 145 3.94 -4.36 -16.47
N TRP A 146 4.66 -5.25 -15.79
CA TRP A 146 5.79 -5.96 -16.38
C TRP A 146 5.62 -7.48 -16.28
N GLY A 147 6.09 -8.22 -17.28
CA GLY A 147 6.03 -9.68 -17.29
C GLY A 147 6.60 -10.29 -18.57
N SER A 148 6.98 -11.56 -18.51
CA SER A 148 7.60 -12.30 -19.61
C SER A 148 6.60 -13.05 -20.50
N GLY A 149 5.30 -12.73 -20.42
CA GLY A 149 4.25 -13.43 -21.18
C GLY A 149 2.83 -12.95 -20.85
N GLU A 150 1.83 -13.52 -21.52
CA GLU A 150 0.43 -13.07 -21.41
C GLU A 150 -0.23 -13.39 -20.06
N SER A 151 0.18 -14.47 -19.40
CA SER A 151 -0.41 -14.93 -18.13
C SER A 151 0.42 -14.58 -16.88
N GLU A 152 1.60 -13.98 -17.07
CA GLU A 152 2.61 -13.80 -16.02
C GLU A 152 3.04 -12.34 -15.89
N ARG A 153 2.06 -11.43 -15.70
CA ARG A 153 2.32 -10.00 -15.50
C ARG A 153 2.27 -9.62 -14.02
N ASN A 154 3.02 -8.59 -13.67
CA ASN A 154 3.07 -7.99 -12.34
C ASN A 154 2.80 -6.50 -12.47
N ASP A 155 1.84 -6.03 -11.69
CA ASP A 155 1.59 -4.62 -11.52
C ASP A 155 2.44 -4.09 -10.35
N LEU A 156 3.44 -3.27 -10.67
CA LEU A 156 4.36 -2.70 -9.68
C LEU A 156 3.75 -1.55 -8.86
N ASN A 157 2.54 -1.11 -9.20
CA ASN A 157 1.78 -0.14 -8.44
C ASN A 157 1.02 -0.83 -7.29
N TYR A 158 0.44 -2.01 -7.51
CA TYR A 158 -0.41 -2.72 -6.55
C TYR A 158 0.31 -3.85 -5.79
N TRP A 159 -0.32 -4.36 -4.73
CA TRP A 159 0.23 -5.48 -3.96
C TRP A 159 0.04 -6.82 -4.68
N LYS A 160 1.04 -7.70 -4.59
CA LYS A 160 0.95 -9.06 -5.10
C LYS A 160 0.14 -9.94 -4.15
N VAL A 161 -0.97 -10.46 -4.64
CA VAL A 161 -1.72 -11.53 -3.96
C VAL A 161 -1.28 -12.88 -4.56
N PRO A 162 -0.84 -13.86 -3.76
CA PRO A 162 -0.47 -15.18 -4.26
C PRO A 162 -1.63 -15.89 -4.96
N GLY A 163 -1.34 -16.52 -6.10
CA GLY A 163 -2.31 -17.31 -6.86
C GLY A 163 -3.42 -16.52 -7.57
N CYS A 164 -3.40 -15.18 -7.55
CA CYS A 164 -4.38 -14.38 -8.27
C CYS A 164 -4.18 -14.43 -9.79
N ASP A 165 -5.23 -14.09 -10.56
CA ASP A 165 -5.14 -13.90 -12.01
C ASP A 165 -4.14 -12.78 -12.36
N ARG A 166 -3.21 -13.05 -13.27
CA ARG A 166 -2.16 -12.12 -13.71
C ARG A 166 -2.23 -11.80 -15.20
N SER A 167 -3.37 -12.08 -15.82
CA SER A 167 -3.72 -11.57 -17.14
C SER A 167 -3.71 -10.03 -17.15
N LEU A 168 -3.44 -9.44 -18.32
CA LEU A 168 -3.53 -7.98 -18.47
C LEU A 168 -4.95 -7.50 -18.17
N GLU A 169 -5.96 -8.24 -18.63
CA GLU A 169 -7.37 -7.94 -18.38
C GLU A 169 -7.67 -7.84 -16.88
N ALA A 170 -7.29 -8.84 -16.08
CA ALA A 170 -7.53 -8.80 -14.63
C ALA A 170 -6.79 -7.63 -13.96
N ILE A 171 -5.55 -7.32 -14.38
CA ILE A 171 -4.81 -6.16 -13.88
C ILE A 171 -5.55 -4.85 -14.22
N MET A 172 -6.03 -4.69 -15.45
CA MET A 172 -6.75 -3.49 -15.88
C MET A 172 -8.11 -3.35 -15.18
N THR A 173 -8.81 -4.45 -14.95
CA THR A 173 -10.04 -4.46 -14.14
C THR A 173 -9.75 -3.99 -12.72
N ARG A 174 -8.71 -4.51 -12.06
CA ARG A 174 -8.31 -4.05 -10.71
C ARG A 174 -7.96 -2.56 -10.69
N ARG A 175 -7.25 -2.07 -11.70
CA ARG A 175 -6.91 -0.64 -11.83
C ARG A 175 -8.15 0.23 -11.97
N THR A 176 -9.14 -0.19 -12.75
CA THR A 176 -10.41 0.52 -12.90
C THR A 176 -11.19 0.57 -11.60
N VAL A 177 -11.32 -0.57 -10.90
CA VAL A 177 -11.98 -0.64 -9.60
C VAL A 177 -11.26 0.23 -8.57
N ALA A 178 -9.93 0.12 -8.48
CA ALA A 178 -9.12 0.94 -7.60
C ALA A 178 -9.34 2.43 -7.86
N ARG A 179 -9.32 2.85 -9.13
CA ARG A 179 -9.54 4.24 -9.51
C ARG A 179 -10.89 4.76 -9.03
N ASN A 180 -11.95 3.98 -9.18
CA ASN A 180 -13.27 4.35 -8.71
C ASN A 180 -13.33 4.44 -7.18
N LEU A 181 -12.73 3.47 -6.48
CA LEU A 181 -12.64 3.48 -5.02
C LEU A 181 -11.85 4.70 -4.52
N VAL A 182 -10.69 5.01 -5.12
CA VAL A 182 -9.87 6.18 -4.75
C VAL A 182 -10.62 7.48 -5.00
N ARG A 183 -11.41 7.57 -6.08
CA ARG A 183 -12.25 8.74 -6.35
C ARG A 183 -13.32 8.98 -5.30
N ASN A 184 -13.77 7.96 -4.57
CA ASN A 184 -14.69 8.14 -3.46
C ASN A 184 -14.07 8.95 -2.29
N ALA A 185 -12.76 9.22 -2.29
CA ALA A 185 -12.15 10.12 -1.30
C ALA A 185 -12.79 11.53 -1.29
N VAL A 186 -13.37 12.00 -2.40
CA VAL A 186 -14.08 13.30 -2.42
C VAL A 186 -15.38 13.29 -1.62
N LYS A 187 -15.90 12.11 -1.30
CA LYS A 187 -17.12 11.93 -0.50
C LYS A 187 -16.80 11.82 1.00
N ALA A 188 -15.52 11.78 1.38
CA ALA A 188 -15.10 11.50 2.73
C ALA A 188 -15.06 12.76 3.59
N ASP A 189 -15.64 12.67 4.78
CA ASP A 189 -15.47 13.67 5.83
C ASP A 189 -14.12 13.46 6.54
N VAL A 190 -13.65 12.21 6.56
CA VAL A 190 -12.36 11.85 7.16
C VAL A 190 -11.54 10.97 6.23
N ILE A 191 -10.29 11.39 6.03
CA ILE A 191 -9.27 10.64 5.30
C ILE A 191 -8.24 10.12 6.29
N ILE A 192 -8.09 8.80 6.36
CA ILE A 192 -7.09 8.11 7.17
C ILE A 192 -5.99 7.59 6.25
N LEU A 193 -4.77 8.10 6.42
CA LEU A 193 -3.59 7.63 5.70
C LEU A 193 -2.67 6.87 6.65
N THR A 194 -2.41 5.59 6.36
CA THR A 194 -1.46 4.79 7.15
C THR A 194 -0.13 4.65 6.41
N LEU A 195 0.94 5.14 7.02
CA LEU A 195 2.28 5.12 6.45
C LEU A 195 3.03 3.90 6.98
N GLY A 196 3.41 2.99 6.09
CA GLY A 196 4.07 1.72 6.47
C GLY A 196 5.55 1.67 6.13
N LEU A 197 6.00 2.44 5.13
CA LEU A 197 7.38 2.47 4.65
C LEU A 197 7.75 3.89 4.19
N ILE A 198 8.99 4.30 4.42
CA ILE A 198 9.52 5.57 3.91
C ILE A 198 10.40 5.39 2.67
N GLU A 199 10.74 4.15 2.32
CA GLU A 199 11.60 3.77 1.21
C GLU A 199 10.77 3.25 0.03
N ALA A 200 11.18 3.59 -1.18
CA ALA A 200 10.50 3.14 -2.40
C ALA A 200 11.49 2.94 -3.54
N TRP A 201 11.09 2.14 -4.54
CA TRP A 201 11.86 2.03 -5.79
C TRP A 201 11.46 3.15 -6.73
N TYR A 202 12.45 3.77 -7.37
CA TYR A 202 12.24 4.80 -8.37
C TYR A 202 12.56 4.24 -9.75
N HIS A 203 11.54 4.11 -10.60
CA HIS A 203 11.73 3.71 -11.99
C HIS A 203 12.15 4.94 -12.80
N LYS A 204 13.46 5.05 -13.08
CA LYS A 204 14.04 6.23 -13.73
C LYS A 204 13.38 6.59 -15.07
N PRO A 205 13.10 5.65 -16.00
CA PRO A 205 12.49 5.98 -17.29
C PRO A 205 11.10 6.61 -17.16
N SER A 206 10.20 6.02 -16.38
CA SER A 206 8.83 6.53 -16.23
C SER A 206 8.69 7.59 -15.13
N LYS A 207 9.76 7.86 -14.37
CA LYS A 207 9.78 8.74 -13.19
C LYS A 207 8.76 8.36 -12.11
N SER A 208 8.31 7.12 -12.13
CA SER A 208 7.29 6.59 -11.22
C SER A 208 7.92 5.95 -10.00
N VAL A 209 7.17 5.92 -8.91
CA VAL A 209 7.56 5.17 -7.72
C VAL A 209 6.84 3.83 -7.69
N CYS A 210 7.62 2.77 -7.65
CA CYS A 210 7.13 1.40 -7.52
C CYS A 210 7.06 1.03 -6.04
N LYS A 211 5.98 0.35 -5.65
CA LYS A 211 5.88 -0.14 -4.28
C LYS A 211 6.82 -1.32 -4.09
N LEU A 212 7.58 -1.27 -2.99
CA LEU A 212 8.58 -2.22 -2.53
C LEU A 212 8.39 -3.68 -3.02
N TRP A 213 9.11 -4.07 -4.07
CA TRP A 213 9.38 -5.48 -4.36
C TRP A 213 10.74 -5.85 -3.82
N ARG A 214 10.89 -7.13 -3.40
CA ARG A 214 12.21 -7.71 -3.17
C ARG A 214 12.99 -7.56 -4.49
N PRO A 215 14.22 -7.01 -4.47
CA PRO A 215 15.04 -6.81 -5.67
C PRO A 215 15.16 -8.03 -6.58
N TYR A 216 15.04 -9.23 -6.02
CA TYR A 216 15.01 -10.49 -6.75
C TYR A 216 13.92 -10.60 -7.83
N VAL A 217 12.77 -9.93 -7.64
CA VAL A 217 11.69 -9.97 -8.65
C VAL A 217 11.97 -8.98 -9.77
N ILE A 218 12.51 -7.81 -9.44
CA ILE A 218 12.97 -6.84 -10.44
C ILE A 218 14.11 -7.45 -11.27
N SER A 219 15.06 -8.15 -10.64
CA SER A 219 16.17 -8.79 -11.34
C SER A 219 15.76 -9.95 -12.24
N LYS A 220 14.56 -10.53 -12.07
CA LYS A 220 14.02 -11.58 -12.96
C LYS A 220 13.24 -11.02 -14.15
N ILE A 221 12.83 -9.76 -14.08
CA ILE A 221 12.09 -9.09 -15.15
C ILE A 221 13.06 -8.49 -16.19
N PHE A 222 14.29 -8.18 -15.78
CA PHE A 222 15.33 -7.57 -16.61
C PHE A 222 16.42 -8.55 -17.10
N VAL A 223 16.10 -9.85 -17.21
CA VAL A 223 16.97 -10.84 -17.88
C VAL A 223 16.44 -11.11 -19.27
#